data_AF-N4UHI6-F1
#
_entry.id   AF-N4UHI6-F1
#
_cell.length_a   1.000
_cell.length_b   1.000
_cell.length_c   1.000
_cell.angle_alpha   90.00
_cell.angle_beta   90.00
_cell.angle_gamma   90.00
#
_symmetry.space_group_name_H-M   'P 1'
#
loop_
_entity.id
_entity.type
_entity.pdbx_description
1 polymer ?
#
loop_
_entity_poly.entity_id
_entity_poly.type
_entity_poly.pdbx_seq_one_letter_code
_entity_poly.pdbx_strand_id
1 'polypeptide(L)' 'EIKYLIRYFITYISKTKFFSAFYIIFKATFIESNIQGGFRGARLIPLNLETIISKLNMQLRTLMPLKEAT' A
#
# COMPACT_ATOMS: atom_id res chain seq x y z
N GLU A 1 10.45 17.34 -7.62
CA GLU A 1 10.69 17.96 -6.29
C GLU A 1 11.64 17.13 -5.41
N ILE A 2 11.26 15.92 -4.96
CA ILE A 2 12.12 15.06 -4.09
C ILE A 2 13.52 14.77 -4.69
N LYS A 3 13.62 14.53 -6.02
CA LYS A 3 14.92 14.29 -6.69
C LYS A 3 15.92 15.43 -6.49
N TYR A 4 15.44 16.67 -6.39
CA TYR A 4 16.31 17.82 -6.16
C TYR A 4 16.89 17.79 -4.74
N LEU A 5 16.07 17.44 -3.73
CA LEU A 5 16.55 17.32 -2.36
C LEU A 5 17.67 16.28 -2.25
N ILE A 6 17.52 15.12 -2.91
CA ILE A 6 18.55 14.07 -2.98
C ILE A 6 19.82 14.60 -3.68
N ARG A 7 19.66 15.24 -4.85
CA ARG A 7 20.79 15.78 -5.63
C ARG A 7 21.64 16.79 -4.85
N TYR A 8 21.01 17.58 -4.00
CA TYR A 8 21.66 18.60 -3.18
C TYR A 8 21.96 18.15 -1.75
N PHE A 9 21.86 16.85 -1.47
CA PHE A 9 22.12 16.27 -0.14
C PHE A 9 21.30 16.93 0.99
N ILE A 10 20.11 17.44 0.67
CA ILE A 10 19.20 17.99 1.66
C ILE A 10 18.50 16.82 2.36
N THR A 11 18.82 16.63 3.64
CA THR A 11 18.34 15.50 4.45
C THR A 11 17.04 15.78 5.21
N TYR A 12 16.43 16.96 5.03
CA TYR A 12 15.19 17.35 5.69
C TYR A 12 14.13 17.86 4.70
N ILE A 13 12.87 17.65 5.04
CA ILE A 13 11.70 18.16 4.31
C ILE A 13 10.59 18.50 5.30
N SER A 14 9.83 19.56 5.06
CA SER A 14 8.69 19.87 5.92
C SER A 14 7.58 18.83 5.77
N LYS A 15 6.80 18.62 6.83
CA LYS A 15 5.69 17.68 6.83
C LYS A 15 4.68 17.94 5.70
N THR A 16 4.37 19.22 5.45
CA THR A 16 3.44 19.64 4.40
C THR A 16 3.96 19.35 3.00
N LYS A 17 5.25 19.64 2.72
CA LYS A 17 5.89 19.32 1.44
C LYS A 17 5.98 17.82 1.21
N PHE A 18 6.33 17.06 2.25
CA PHE A 18 6.36 15.60 2.18
C PHE A 18 5.00 15.02 1.81
N PHE A 19 3.92 15.37 2.52
CA PHE A 19 2.61 14.80 2.25
C PHE A 19 2.07 15.19 0.87
N SER A 20 2.31 16.43 0.42
CA SER A 20 1.92 16.84 -0.94
C SER A 20 2.64 16.01 -2.00
N ALA A 21 3.96 15.88 -1.90
CA ALA A 21 4.75 15.08 -2.84
C ALA A 21 4.39 13.59 -2.79
N PHE A 22 4.19 13.05 -1.58
CA PHE A 22 3.76 11.67 -1.37
C PHE A 22 2.42 11.40 -2.02
N TYR A 23 1.41 12.26 -1.83
CA TYR A 23 0.08 12.05 -2.38
C TYR A 23 0.08 11.98 -3.91
N ILE A 24 0.82 12.89 -4.57
CA ILE A 24 0.94 12.91 -6.03
C ILE A 24 1.60 11.63 -6.52
N ILE A 25 2.72 11.22 -5.92
CA ILE A 25 3.43 10.00 -6.33
C ILE A 25 2.58 8.76 -6.02
N PHE A 26 1.97 8.67 -4.84
CA PHE A 26 1.09 7.58 -4.45
C PHE A 26 0.01 7.35 -5.51
N LYS A 27 -0.70 8.41 -5.92
CA LYS A 27 -1.71 8.32 -6.98
C LYS A 27 -1.11 7.89 -8.33
N ALA A 28 0.07 8.39 -8.68
CA ALA A 28 0.75 8.04 -9.93
C ALA A 28 1.35 6.61 -9.95
N THR A 29 1.57 6.00 -8.77
CA THR A 29 2.20 4.67 -8.67
C THR A 29 1.26 3.51 -8.96
N PHE A 30 -0.07 3.73 -8.98
CA PHE A 30 -1.08 2.72 -9.31
C PHE A 30 -1.18 2.47 -10.82
N ILE A 31 -0.07 2.03 -11.41
CA ILE A 31 0.00 1.54 -12.78
C ILE A 31 0.19 0.03 -12.78
N GLU A 32 -0.27 -0.64 -13.83
CA GLU A 32 -0.28 -2.10 -13.94
C GLU A 32 1.10 -2.72 -13.65
N SER A 33 2.17 -2.17 -14.23
CA SER A 33 3.54 -2.68 -14.04
C SER A 33 4.00 -2.63 -12.58
N ASN A 34 3.67 -1.57 -11.86
CA ASN A 34 4.05 -1.40 -10.45
C ASN A 34 3.23 -2.34 -9.56
N ILE A 35 1.93 -2.48 -9.87
CA ILE A 35 1.04 -3.40 -9.16
C ILE A 35 1.57 -4.83 -9.35
N GLN A 36 1.77 -5.28 -10.59
CA GLN A 36 2.34 -6.59 -10.91
C GLN A 36 3.71 -6.82 -10.25
N GLY A 37 4.58 -5.81 -10.25
CA GLY A 37 5.87 -5.86 -9.55
C GLY A 37 5.72 -6.08 -8.04
N GLY A 38 4.79 -5.38 -7.40
CA GLY A 38 4.47 -5.56 -5.98
C GLY A 38 3.95 -6.97 -5.67
N PHE A 39 3.02 -7.47 -6.49
CA PHE A 39 2.51 -8.84 -6.41
C PHE A 39 3.64 -9.88 -6.52
N ARG A 40 4.51 -9.72 -7.53
CA ARG A 40 5.67 -10.59 -7.73
C ARG A 40 6.64 -10.56 -6.55
N GLY A 41 6.96 -9.37 -6.03
CA GLY A 41 7.85 -9.20 -4.88
C GLY A 41 7.30 -9.82 -3.60
N ALA A 42 5.98 -9.74 -3.41
CA ALA A 42 5.28 -10.40 -2.30
C ALA A 42 5.08 -11.91 -2.52
N ARG A 43 5.57 -12.48 -3.64
CA ARG A 43 5.31 -13.87 -4.08
C ARG A 43 3.81 -14.18 -4.20
N LEU A 44 2.98 -13.15 -4.35
CA LEU A 44 1.59 -13.26 -4.69
C LEU A 44 1.52 -13.38 -6.21
N ILE A 45 1.57 -14.61 -6.72
CA ILE A 45 1.36 -14.85 -8.15
C ILE A 45 -0.09 -14.47 -8.45
N PRO A 46 -0.36 -13.57 -9.43
CA PRO A 46 -1.72 -13.31 -9.85
C PRO A 46 -2.21 -14.51 -10.66
N LEU A 47 -2.61 -15.57 -9.95
CA LEU A 47 -3.26 -16.72 -10.54
C LEU A 47 -4.60 -16.28 -11.19
N ASN A 48 -5.24 -15.27 -10.58
CA ASN A 48 -6.43 -14.60 -11.04
C ASN A 48 -6.64 -13.34 -10.15
N LEU A 49 -6.84 -12.18 -10.77
CA LEU A 49 -7.06 -10.91 -10.08
C LEU A 49 -8.30 -10.95 -9.16
N GLU A 50 -9.38 -11.60 -9.59
CA GLU A 50 -10.58 -11.75 -8.76
C GLU A 50 -10.31 -12.57 -7.48
N THR A 51 -9.45 -13.59 -7.58
CA THR A 51 -9.09 -14.43 -6.43
C THR A 51 -8.23 -13.69 -5.41
N ILE A 52 -7.44 -12.72 -5.87
CA ILE A 52 -6.70 -11.83 -4.97
C ILE A 52 -7.65 -10.85 -4.30
N ILE A 53 -8.55 -10.21 -5.06
CA ILE A 53 -9.51 -9.24 -4.53
C ILE A 53 -10.42 -9.90 -3.48
N SER A 54 -10.86 -11.14 -3.71
CA SER A 54 -11.68 -11.88 -2.74
C SER A 54 -10.94 -12.22 -1.44
N LYS A 55 -9.61 -12.41 -1.48
CA LYS A 55 -8.77 -12.59 -0.29
C LYS A 55 -8.50 -11.27 0.45
N LEU A 56 -8.41 -10.15 -0.27
CA LEU A 56 -8.23 -8.82 0.33
C LEU A 56 -9.53 -8.27 0.93
N ASN A 57 -10.68 -8.69 0.43
CA ASN A 57 -11.98 -8.39 1.03
C ASN A 57 -12.24 -9.28 2.27
N MET A 58 -11.29 -9.27 3.20
CA MET A 58 -11.39 -10.00 4.45
C MET A 58 -12.38 -9.24 5.34
N GLN A 59 -13.62 -9.74 5.43
CA GLN A 59 -14.53 -9.30 6.49
C GLN A 59 -13.89 -9.65 7.83
N LEU A 60 -13.48 -8.63 8.59
CA LEU A 60 -13.06 -8.76 9.98
C LEU A 60 -14.27 -9.28 10.77
N ARG A 61 -14.41 -10.60 10.86
CA ARG A 61 -15.37 -11.22 11.76
C ARG A 61 -14.77 -11.09 13.15
N THR A 62 -15.23 -10.11 13.91
CA THR A 62 -15.03 -10.12 15.36
C THR A 62 -15.59 -11.45 15.84
N LEU A 63 -14.73 -12.33 16.36
CA LEU A 63 -15.20 -13.53 17.06
C LEU A 63 -16.16 -13.03 18.12
N MET A 64 -17.43 -13.42 18.02
CA MET A 64 -18.41 -13.08 19.06
C MET A 64 -17.82 -13.51 20.40
N PRO A 65 -17.88 -12.66 21.44
CA PRO A 65 -17.33 -13.02 22.74
C PRO A 65 -17.99 -14.33 23.19
N LEU A 66 -17.15 -15.30 23.55
CA LEU A 66 -17.55 -16.61 24.04
C LEU A 66 -18.51 -16.36 25.21
N LYS A 67 -19.78 -16.75 25.04
CA LYS A 67 -20.77 -16.64 26.12
C LYS A 67 -20.27 -17.52 27.26
N GLU A 68 -19.90 -16.90 28.37
CA GLU A 68 -19.48 -17.62 29.57
C GLU A 68 -20.58 -18.61 29.96
N ALA A 69 -20.22 -19.89 29.98
CA ALA A 69 -21.12 -20.96 30.39
C ALA A 69 -21.42 -20.79 31.87
N THR A 70 -22.72 -20.71 32.18
CA THR A 70 -23.27 -20.57 33.55
C THR A 70 -23.20 -21.89 34.30
#